data_AF-A0A847AXV6-F1
#
_entry.id   AF-A0A847AXV6-F1
#
_cell.length_a   1.000
_cell.length_b   1.000
_cell.length_c   1.000
_cell.angle_alpha   90.00
_cell.angle_beta   90.00
_cell.angle_gamma   90.00
#
_symmetry.space_group_name_H-M   'P 1'
#
loop_
_entity.id
_entity.type
_entity.pdbx_description
1 polymer ?
#
loop_
_entity_poly.entity_id
_entity_poly.type
_entity_poly.pdbx_seq_one_letter_code
_entity_poly.pdbx_strand_id
1 'polypeptide(L)'
;CLIDLGKHEEAKNCFRSALKINPFNEDAYAGLGKSFREQGRYEEAEKYFQKALEINQDDEWNYIRLAYCFTDLGRHEEAESYFRTALKINPINEYAYEGLGKSCWEQGKYEEAEKYLQKAIEIDPENEKLYDQLGLCYQSQGKLKEAESFFTKTREIAQKQGQRHYSSKTINNYIKLKKILDKNNIQYVCVQYPMWDVEVLKDIFKEESGIIFVDNKKTFEDAVNKSNFFEYFTDAFGGNFGHCTDKGNRLLAGNIAREILRIF
;
A
#
# COMPACT_ATOMS: atom_id res chain seq x y z
N CYS A 1 -5.18 2.67 9.90
CA CYS A 1 -5.99 2.54 11.14
C CYS A 1 -5.06 2.15 12.31
N LEU A 2 -5.53 2.12 13.58
CA LEU A 2 -4.66 1.78 14.74
C LEU A 2 -3.95 0.43 14.60
N ILE A 3 -4.57 -0.55 13.93
CA ILE A 3 -3.97 -1.85 13.63
C ILE A 3 -2.74 -1.70 12.73
N ASP A 4 -2.84 -0.92 11.64
CA ASP A 4 -1.74 -0.72 10.68
C ASP A 4 -0.57 0.09 11.29
N LEU A 5 -0.80 0.75 12.43
CA LEU A 5 0.23 1.44 13.23
C LEU A 5 0.86 0.55 14.30
N GLY A 6 0.51 -0.76 14.34
CA GLY A 6 0.95 -1.68 15.39
C GLY A 6 0.30 -1.44 16.76
N LYS A 7 -0.65 -0.50 16.87
CA LYS A 7 -1.33 -0.13 18.11
C LYS A 7 -2.51 -1.06 18.41
N HIS A 8 -2.23 -2.36 18.47
CA HIS A 8 -3.24 -3.41 18.56
C HIS A 8 -4.06 -3.36 19.86
N GLU A 9 -3.47 -3.01 21.01
CA GLU A 9 -4.23 -2.89 22.26
C GLU A 9 -5.21 -1.69 22.23
N GLU A 10 -4.78 -0.55 21.71
CA GLU A 10 -5.65 0.62 21.51
C GLU A 10 -6.82 0.26 20.57
N ALA A 11 -6.51 -0.41 19.45
CA ALA A 11 -7.52 -0.88 18.50
C ALA A 11 -8.55 -1.80 19.17
N LYS A 12 -8.09 -2.81 19.93
CA LYS A 12 -8.97 -3.73 20.66
C LYS A 12 -9.85 -3.02 21.67
N ASN A 13 -9.34 -2.01 22.36
CA ASN A 13 -10.14 -1.21 23.31
C ASN A 13 -11.23 -0.40 22.60
N CYS A 14 -10.94 0.17 21.43
CA CYS A 14 -11.94 0.84 20.60
C CYS A 14 -13.06 -0.13 20.19
N PHE A 15 -12.70 -1.32 19.66
CA PHE A 15 -13.71 -2.29 19.22
C PHE A 15 -14.52 -2.87 20.39
N ARG A 16 -13.90 -3.16 21.54
CA ARG A 16 -14.64 -3.57 22.75
C ARG A 16 -15.61 -2.49 23.21
N SER A 17 -15.24 -1.23 23.08
CA SER A 17 -16.14 -0.11 23.41
C SER A 17 -17.29 -0.02 22.42
N ALA A 18 -17.04 -0.23 21.13
CA ALA A 18 -18.09 -0.33 20.11
C ALA A 18 -19.06 -1.47 20.43
N LEU A 19 -18.56 -2.64 20.85
CA LEU A 19 -19.40 -3.78 21.23
C LEU A 19 -20.23 -3.57 22.51
N LYS A 20 -19.77 -2.71 23.43
CA LYS A 20 -20.60 -2.29 24.59
C LYS A 20 -21.80 -1.45 24.15
N ILE A 21 -21.67 -0.70 23.07
CA ILE A 21 -22.74 0.14 22.52
C ILE A 21 -23.67 -0.69 21.64
N ASN A 22 -23.10 -1.49 20.74
CA ASN A 22 -23.83 -2.41 19.86
C ASN A 22 -23.20 -3.80 19.90
N PRO A 23 -23.79 -4.75 20.65
CA PRO A 23 -23.30 -6.13 20.73
C PRO A 23 -23.37 -6.91 19.41
N PHE A 24 -24.09 -6.43 18.40
CA PHE A 24 -24.23 -7.06 17.08
C PHE A 24 -23.43 -6.31 16.01
N ASN A 25 -22.39 -5.57 16.41
CA ASN A 25 -21.52 -4.88 15.47
C ASN A 25 -20.51 -5.86 14.86
N GLU A 26 -20.81 -6.31 13.64
CA GLU A 26 -19.97 -7.17 12.81
C GLU A 26 -18.55 -6.62 12.63
N ASP A 27 -18.41 -5.37 12.19
CA ASP A 27 -17.12 -4.72 11.95
C ASP A 27 -16.24 -4.69 13.21
N ALA A 28 -16.84 -4.52 14.37
CA ALA A 28 -16.11 -4.54 15.63
C ALA A 28 -15.57 -5.93 15.97
N TYR A 29 -16.33 -6.99 15.68
CA TYR A 29 -15.84 -8.36 15.81
C TYR A 29 -14.75 -8.68 14.79
N ALA A 30 -14.93 -8.31 13.51
CA ALA A 30 -13.91 -8.45 12.49
C ALA A 30 -12.63 -7.68 12.82
N GLY A 31 -12.75 -6.47 13.36
CA GLY A 31 -11.64 -5.64 13.82
C GLY A 31 -10.87 -6.25 15.00
N LEU A 32 -11.57 -6.86 15.96
CA LEU A 32 -10.94 -7.65 17.01
C LEU A 32 -10.20 -8.86 16.44
N GLY A 33 -10.84 -9.64 15.56
CA GLY A 33 -10.21 -10.78 14.90
C GLY A 33 -8.91 -10.38 14.19
N LYS A 34 -8.96 -9.33 13.37
CA LYS A 34 -7.77 -8.79 12.69
C LYS A 34 -6.69 -8.39 13.70
N SER A 35 -7.05 -7.69 14.78
CA SER A 35 -6.09 -7.26 15.80
C SER A 35 -5.39 -8.43 16.50
N PHE A 36 -6.09 -9.55 16.76
CA PHE A 36 -5.48 -10.75 17.33
C PHE A 36 -4.62 -11.51 16.32
N ARG A 37 -5.07 -11.60 15.05
CA ARG A 37 -4.32 -12.26 13.98
C ARG A 37 -2.96 -11.58 13.73
N GLU A 38 -2.94 -10.25 13.65
CA GLU A 38 -1.69 -9.48 13.48
C GLU A 38 -0.75 -9.61 14.70
N GLN A 39 -1.27 -10.00 15.87
CA GLN A 39 -0.46 -10.34 17.06
C GLN A 39 -0.01 -11.81 17.10
N GLY A 40 -0.29 -12.61 16.06
CA GLY A 40 0.00 -14.05 16.02
C GLY A 40 -0.90 -14.90 16.92
N ARG A 41 -2.01 -14.34 17.43
CA ARG A 41 -2.96 -15.00 18.34
C ARG A 41 -4.14 -15.54 17.55
N TYR A 42 -3.88 -16.58 16.77
CA TYR A 42 -4.79 -17.05 15.74
C TYR A 42 -6.04 -17.73 16.31
N GLU A 43 -5.94 -18.47 17.41
CA GLU A 43 -7.08 -19.12 18.05
C GLU A 43 -8.07 -18.10 18.64
N GLU A 44 -7.59 -16.98 19.16
CA GLU A 44 -8.47 -15.87 19.55
C GLU A 44 -9.05 -15.15 18.34
N ALA A 45 -8.26 -14.96 17.28
CA ALA A 45 -8.73 -14.35 16.05
C ALA A 45 -9.89 -15.15 15.43
N GLU A 46 -9.75 -16.48 15.37
CA GLU A 46 -10.78 -17.41 14.89
C GLU A 46 -12.12 -17.17 15.60
N LYS A 47 -12.11 -17.12 16.95
CA LYS A 47 -13.33 -16.90 17.75
C LYS A 47 -14.03 -15.58 17.43
N TYR A 48 -13.27 -14.51 17.15
CA TYR A 48 -13.87 -13.22 16.82
C TYR A 48 -14.35 -13.16 15.38
N PHE A 49 -13.65 -13.79 14.44
CA PHE A 49 -14.12 -13.91 13.06
C PHE A 49 -15.36 -14.79 12.94
N GLN A 50 -15.46 -15.88 13.71
CA GLN A 50 -16.68 -16.70 13.80
C GLN A 50 -17.88 -15.87 14.28
N LYS A 51 -17.69 -15.01 15.28
CA LYS A 51 -18.77 -14.10 15.74
C LYS A 51 -19.18 -13.08 14.68
N ALA A 52 -18.24 -12.52 13.91
CA ALA A 52 -18.58 -11.65 12.80
C ALA A 52 -19.43 -12.39 11.76
N LEU A 53 -19.03 -13.63 11.44
CA LEU A 53 -19.75 -14.51 10.52
C LEU A 53 -21.15 -14.91 11.02
N GLU A 54 -21.32 -15.17 12.32
CA GLU A 54 -22.61 -15.47 12.94
C GLU A 54 -23.60 -14.31 12.79
N ILE A 55 -23.10 -13.07 12.79
CA ILE A 55 -23.91 -11.84 12.64
C ILE A 55 -24.29 -11.63 11.17
N ASN A 56 -23.35 -11.82 10.26
CA ASN A 56 -23.57 -11.61 8.83
C ASN A 56 -22.89 -12.69 7.99
N GLN A 57 -23.72 -13.58 7.44
CA GLN A 57 -23.32 -14.69 6.56
C GLN A 57 -23.33 -14.30 5.07
N ASP A 58 -23.75 -13.08 4.75
CA ASP A 58 -23.84 -12.60 3.36
C ASP A 58 -22.67 -11.68 2.98
N ASP A 59 -21.78 -11.34 3.93
CA ASP A 59 -20.52 -10.63 3.64
C ASP A 59 -19.39 -11.63 3.36
N GLU A 60 -18.88 -11.64 2.13
CA GLU A 60 -17.77 -12.50 1.73
C GLU A 60 -16.49 -12.24 2.55
N TRP A 61 -16.32 -11.03 3.07
CA TRP A 61 -15.12 -10.65 3.83
C TRP A 61 -15.02 -11.38 5.15
N ASN A 62 -16.13 -11.80 5.77
CA ASN A 62 -16.10 -12.60 6.99
C ASN A 62 -15.53 -13.99 6.71
N TYR A 63 -15.91 -14.60 5.59
CA TYR A 63 -15.34 -15.86 5.12
C TYR A 63 -13.86 -15.70 4.78
N ILE A 64 -13.46 -14.65 4.06
CA ILE A 64 -12.07 -14.39 3.66
C ILE A 64 -11.17 -14.19 4.89
N ARG A 65 -11.59 -13.37 5.86
CA ARG A 65 -10.82 -13.10 7.09
C ARG A 65 -10.62 -14.37 7.91
N LEU A 66 -11.69 -15.16 8.06
CA LEU A 66 -11.64 -16.45 8.74
C LEU A 66 -10.76 -17.45 7.99
N ALA A 67 -10.84 -17.50 6.66
CA ALA A 67 -10.01 -18.35 5.81
C ALA A 67 -8.51 -18.03 5.97
N TYR A 68 -8.12 -16.75 5.92
CA TYR A 68 -6.73 -16.37 6.19
C TYR A 68 -6.28 -16.75 7.60
N CYS A 69 -7.17 -16.67 8.60
CA CYS A 69 -6.86 -17.14 9.96
C CYS A 69 -6.57 -18.66 9.97
N PHE A 70 -7.33 -19.45 9.21
CA PHE A 70 -7.05 -20.88 9.03
C PHE A 70 -5.75 -21.15 8.25
N THR A 71 -5.43 -20.33 7.24
CA THR A 71 -4.13 -20.39 6.55
C THR A 71 -2.98 -20.15 7.54
N ASP A 72 -3.09 -19.15 8.42
CA ASP A 72 -2.05 -18.83 9.41
C ASP A 72 -1.92 -19.92 10.50
N LEU A 73 -2.98 -20.70 10.74
CA LEU A 73 -2.99 -21.90 11.59
C LEU A 73 -2.45 -23.16 10.89
N GLY A 74 -2.09 -23.09 9.60
CA GLY A 74 -1.69 -24.25 8.80
C GLY A 74 -2.83 -25.20 8.43
N ARG A 75 -4.09 -24.79 8.64
CA ARG A 75 -5.32 -25.57 8.35
C ARG A 75 -5.81 -25.26 6.94
N HIS A 76 -5.01 -25.63 5.95
CA HIS A 76 -5.18 -25.16 4.57
C HIS A 76 -6.45 -25.66 3.88
N GLU A 77 -6.90 -26.90 4.14
CA GLU A 77 -8.13 -27.44 3.55
C GLU A 77 -9.38 -26.70 4.02
N GLU A 78 -9.40 -26.29 5.29
CA GLU A 78 -10.49 -25.48 5.84
C GLU A 78 -10.46 -24.07 5.27
N ALA A 79 -9.27 -23.46 5.19
CA ALA A 79 -9.09 -22.16 4.54
C ALA A 79 -9.63 -22.19 3.11
N GLU A 80 -9.32 -23.22 2.32
CA GLU A 80 -9.86 -23.38 0.96
C GLU A 80 -11.40 -23.43 0.94
N SER A 81 -12.02 -24.16 1.86
CA SER A 81 -13.48 -24.24 1.97
C SER A 81 -14.12 -22.87 2.22
N TYR A 82 -13.54 -22.08 3.13
CA TYR A 82 -14.02 -20.73 3.43
C TYR A 82 -13.79 -19.76 2.26
N PHE A 83 -12.63 -19.78 1.60
CA PHE A 83 -12.41 -18.96 0.40
C PHE A 83 -13.37 -19.32 -0.74
N ARG A 84 -13.65 -20.61 -0.97
CA ARG A 84 -14.64 -21.04 -1.96
C ARG A 84 -16.05 -20.57 -1.61
N THR A 85 -16.37 -20.48 -0.32
CA THR A 85 -17.66 -19.95 0.13
C THR A 85 -17.74 -18.45 -0.10
N ALA A 86 -16.66 -17.70 0.17
CA ALA A 86 -16.57 -16.28 -0.19
C ALA A 86 -16.79 -16.06 -1.69
N LEU A 87 -16.21 -16.90 -2.56
CA LEU A 87 -16.41 -16.82 -4.01
C LEU A 87 -17.82 -17.21 -4.49
N LYS A 88 -18.59 -17.97 -3.70
CA LYS A 88 -20.02 -18.20 -4.00
C LYS A 88 -20.85 -16.94 -3.77
N ILE A 89 -20.46 -16.11 -2.80
CA ILE A 89 -21.10 -14.83 -2.49
C ILE A 89 -20.65 -13.76 -3.50
N ASN A 90 -19.34 -13.62 -3.69
CA ASN A 90 -18.73 -12.69 -4.64
C ASN A 90 -17.72 -13.40 -5.56
N PRO A 91 -18.14 -13.79 -6.78
CA PRO A 91 -17.28 -14.52 -7.72
C PRO A 91 -16.08 -13.76 -8.29
N ILE A 92 -15.98 -12.44 -8.06
CA ILE A 92 -14.90 -11.58 -8.57
C ILE A 92 -14.03 -11.02 -7.45
N ASN A 93 -14.02 -11.66 -6.27
CA ASN A 93 -13.19 -11.22 -5.16
C ASN A 93 -11.74 -11.72 -5.32
N GLU A 94 -10.81 -10.79 -5.58
CA GLU A 94 -9.38 -11.06 -5.79
C GLU A 94 -8.71 -11.71 -4.56
N TYR A 95 -8.94 -11.20 -3.35
CA TYR A 95 -8.39 -11.76 -2.11
C TYR A 95 -8.78 -13.22 -1.88
N ALA A 96 -9.99 -13.62 -2.26
CA ALA A 96 -10.41 -15.01 -2.14
C ALA A 96 -9.65 -15.94 -3.11
N TYR A 97 -9.37 -15.46 -4.34
CA TYR A 97 -8.53 -16.17 -5.29
C TYR A 97 -7.05 -16.20 -4.86
N GLU A 98 -6.51 -15.08 -4.38
CA GLU A 98 -5.18 -15.00 -3.78
C GLU A 98 -5.02 -16.01 -2.64
N GLY A 99 -5.98 -16.02 -1.72
CA GLY A 99 -6.02 -16.93 -0.57
C GLY A 99 -6.06 -18.41 -0.96
N LEU A 100 -6.85 -18.78 -1.98
CA LEU A 100 -6.84 -20.13 -2.55
C LEU A 100 -5.48 -20.47 -3.16
N GLY A 101 -4.90 -19.54 -3.93
CA GLY A 101 -3.58 -19.67 -4.52
C GLY A 101 -2.52 -19.98 -3.46
N LYS A 102 -2.47 -19.15 -2.41
CA LYS A 102 -1.56 -19.34 -1.26
C LYS A 102 -1.78 -20.67 -0.56
N SER A 103 -3.02 -21.03 -0.21
CA SER A 103 -3.32 -22.29 0.46
C SER A 103 -2.93 -23.51 -0.37
N CYS A 104 -3.17 -23.50 -1.68
CA CYS A 104 -2.74 -24.58 -2.57
C CYS A 104 -1.20 -24.66 -2.67
N TRP A 105 -0.51 -23.51 -2.72
CA TRP A 105 0.95 -23.46 -2.78
C TRP A 105 1.60 -24.05 -1.52
N GLU A 106 1.11 -23.70 -0.33
CA GLU A 106 1.60 -24.25 0.96
C GLU A 106 1.40 -25.78 1.06
N GLN A 107 0.37 -26.31 0.39
CA GLN A 107 0.12 -27.76 0.29
C GLN A 107 0.94 -28.45 -0.83
N GLY A 108 1.77 -27.71 -1.58
CA GLY A 108 2.52 -28.24 -2.72
C GLY A 108 1.69 -28.49 -3.99
N LYS A 109 0.43 -28.04 -4.04
CA LYS A 109 -0.48 -28.16 -5.20
C LYS A 109 -0.22 -27.01 -6.18
N TYR A 110 0.96 -26.99 -6.78
CA TYR A 110 1.46 -25.82 -7.52
C TYR A 110 0.63 -25.48 -8.77
N GLU A 111 0.11 -26.48 -9.50
CA GLU A 111 -0.71 -26.25 -10.68
C GLU A 111 -2.07 -25.62 -10.34
N GLU A 112 -2.63 -25.93 -9.16
CA GLU A 112 -3.86 -25.29 -8.69
C GLU A 112 -3.58 -23.87 -8.18
N ALA A 113 -2.48 -23.70 -7.44
CA ALA A 113 -2.04 -22.40 -6.96
C ALA A 113 -1.86 -21.40 -8.13
N GLU A 114 -1.19 -21.83 -9.20
CA GLU A 114 -1.01 -21.05 -10.42
C GLU A 114 -2.35 -20.58 -11.00
N LYS A 115 -3.34 -21.47 -11.14
CA LYS A 115 -4.65 -21.14 -11.71
C LYS A 115 -5.38 -20.08 -10.88
N TYR A 116 -5.36 -20.20 -9.56
CA TYR A 116 -6.03 -19.24 -8.68
C TYR A 116 -5.30 -17.90 -8.65
N LEU A 117 -3.96 -17.88 -8.62
CA LEU A 117 -3.19 -16.64 -8.69
C LEU A 117 -3.35 -15.93 -10.04
N GLN A 118 -3.43 -16.67 -11.16
CA GLN A 118 -3.76 -16.08 -12.46
C GLN A 118 -5.16 -15.45 -12.46
N LYS A 119 -6.16 -16.10 -11.85
CA LYS A 119 -7.49 -15.51 -11.67
C LYS A 119 -7.48 -14.24 -10.82
N ALA A 120 -6.69 -14.21 -9.75
CA ALA A 120 -6.50 -13.00 -8.94
C ALA A 120 -5.89 -11.86 -9.78
N ILE A 121 -4.86 -12.14 -10.59
CA ILE A 121 -4.20 -11.16 -11.48
C ILE A 121 -5.16 -10.66 -12.57
N GLU A 122 -6.03 -11.52 -13.11
CA GLU A 122 -7.06 -11.10 -14.07
C GLU A 122 -8.01 -10.06 -13.48
N ILE A 123 -8.27 -10.13 -12.17
CA ILE A 123 -9.16 -9.22 -11.44
C ILE A 123 -8.43 -7.93 -11.05
N ASP A 124 -7.23 -8.04 -10.46
CA ASP A 124 -6.37 -6.89 -10.12
C ASP A 124 -4.98 -7.01 -10.75
N PRO A 125 -4.81 -6.56 -12.01
CA PRO A 125 -3.56 -6.69 -12.74
C PRO A 125 -2.47 -5.73 -12.24
N GLU A 126 -2.80 -4.79 -11.34
CA GLU A 126 -1.86 -3.80 -10.80
C GLU A 126 -1.43 -4.14 -9.37
N ASN A 127 -1.88 -5.25 -8.78
CA ASN A 127 -1.40 -5.73 -7.48
C ASN A 127 -0.08 -6.50 -7.65
N GLU A 128 1.04 -5.87 -7.29
CA GLU A 128 2.38 -6.42 -7.42
C GLU A 128 2.58 -7.70 -6.59
N LYS A 129 1.86 -7.85 -5.47
CA LYS A 129 1.99 -9.01 -4.58
C LYS A 129 1.54 -10.30 -5.27
N LEU A 130 0.55 -10.24 -6.15
CA LEU A 130 0.06 -11.40 -6.88
C LEU A 130 1.11 -11.95 -7.86
N TYR A 131 1.86 -11.06 -8.52
CA TYR A 131 2.96 -11.45 -9.39
C TYR A 131 4.13 -12.03 -8.59
N ASP A 132 4.40 -11.49 -7.40
CA ASP A 132 5.42 -12.03 -6.51
C ASP A 132 5.07 -13.45 -6.05
N GLN A 133 3.83 -13.66 -5.60
CA GLN A 133 3.33 -14.98 -5.21
C GLN A 133 3.36 -15.99 -6.38
N LEU A 134 3.03 -15.55 -7.59
CA LEU A 134 3.12 -16.40 -8.77
C LEU A 134 4.58 -16.74 -9.10
N GLY A 135 5.49 -15.76 -8.98
CA GLY A 135 6.93 -15.97 -9.11
C GLY A 135 7.46 -17.02 -8.11
N LEU A 136 7.05 -16.93 -6.84
CA LEU A 136 7.38 -17.92 -5.81
C LEU A 136 6.80 -19.31 -6.14
N CYS A 137 5.56 -19.38 -6.65
CA CYS A 137 4.96 -20.63 -7.09
C CYS A 137 5.77 -21.30 -8.21
N TYR A 138 6.17 -20.54 -9.23
CA TYR A 138 7.03 -21.04 -10.33
C TYR A 138 8.42 -21.43 -9.84
N GLN A 139 8.98 -20.70 -8.87
CA GLN A 139 10.25 -21.04 -8.25
C GLN A 139 10.18 -22.38 -7.50
N SER A 140 9.12 -22.63 -6.74
CA SER A 140 8.86 -23.92 -6.05
C SER A 140 8.72 -25.10 -7.03
N GLN A 141 8.27 -24.84 -8.27
CA GLN A 141 8.22 -25.83 -9.34
C GLN A 141 9.57 -26.04 -10.07
N GLY A 142 10.62 -25.28 -9.72
CA GLY A 142 11.92 -25.30 -10.42
C GLY A 142 11.94 -24.56 -11.76
N LYS A 143 10.87 -23.85 -12.11
CA LYS A 143 10.72 -23.06 -13.35
C LYS A 143 11.31 -21.66 -13.17
N LEU A 144 12.63 -21.60 -13.08
CA LEU A 144 13.36 -20.39 -12.66
C LEU A 144 13.23 -19.22 -13.65
N LYS A 145 13.11 -19.48 -14.96
CA LYS A 145 13.00 -18.41 -15.97
C LYS A 145 11.65 -17.69 -15.88
N GLU A 146 10.58 -18.47 -15.70
CA GLU A 146 9.24 -17.97 -15.51
C GLU A 146 9.13 -17.19 -14.21
N ALA A 147 9.71 -17.71 -13.12
CA ALA A 147 9.79 -17.01 -11.84
C ALA A 147 10.48 -15.64 -11.98
N GLU A 148 11.63 -15.57 -12.67
CA GLU A 148 12.35 -14.32 -12.92
C GLU A 148 11.52 -13.31 -13.73
N SER A 149 10.75 -13.78 -14.71
CA SER A 149 9.80 -12.94 -15.47
C SER A 149 8.75 -12.32 -14.56
N PHE A 150 8.15 -13.11 -13.67
CA PHE A 150 7.14 -12.62 -12.73
C PHE A 150 7.73 -11.65 -11.70
N PHE A 151 8.91 -11.94 -11.13
CA PHE A 151 9.59 -11.00 -10.23
C PHE A 151 9.98 -9.69 -10.92
N THR A 152 10.32 -9.74 -12.21
CA THR A 152 10.55 -8.52 -13.01
C THR A 152 9.26 -7.71 -13.12
N LYS A 153 8.13 -8.36 -13.38
CA LYS A 153 6.81 -7.71 -13.42
C LYS A 153 6.43 -7.08 -12.09
N THR A 154 6.67 -7.77 -10.96
CA THR A 154 6.49 -7.23 -9.61
C THR A 154 7.24 -5.91 -9.43
N ARG A 155 8.53 -5.88 -9.84
CA ARG A 155 9.35 -4.66 -9.78
C ARG A 155 8.83 -3.54 -10.68
N GLU A 156 8.41 -3.85 -11.90
CA GLU A 156 7.82 -2.86 -12.81
C GLU A 156 6.56 -2.20 -12.21
N ILE A 157 5.67 -3.01 -11.64
CA ILE A 157 4.43 -2.51 -11.02
C ILE A 157 4.76 -1.72 -9.75
N ALA A 158 5.63 -2.23 -8.87
CA ALA A 158 6.07 -1.51 -7.68
C ALA A 158 6.74 -0.17 -8.02
N GLN A 159 7.53 -0.13 -9.10
CA GLN A 159 8.12 1.10 -9.62
C GLN A 159 7.05 2.07 -10.13
N LYS A 160 6.07 1.59 -10.90
CA LYS A 160 4.94 2.37 -11.39
C LYS A 160 4.07 2.93 -10.26
N GLN A 161 3.84 2.15 -9.20
CA GLN A 161 3.10 2.59 -8.01
C GLN A 161 3.90 3.55 -7.14
N GLY A 162 5.22 3.33 -6.99
CA GLY A 162 6.14 4.24 -6.31
C GLY A 162 6.26 5.59 -7.01
N GLN A 163 6.07 5.61 -8.33
CA GLN A 163 5.79 6.82 -9.10
C GLN A 163 4.32 7.24 -8.85
N ARG A 164 4.04 7.92 -7.74
CA ARG A 164 2.70 8.52 -7.52
C ARG A 164 2.36 9.48 -8.66
N HIS A 165 1.39 9.15 -9.52
CA HIS A 165 0.97 10.07 -10.57
C HIS A 165 -0.03 11.10 -10.04
N TYR A 166 0.14 12.37 -10.43
CA TYR A 166 -0.86 13.40 -10.16
C TYR A 166 -2.14 13.12 -10.98
N SER A 167 -3.31 13.42 -10.40
CA SER A 167 -4.57 13.33 -11.15
C SER A 167 -4.52 14.20 -12.42
N SER A 168 -5.26 13.82 -13.47
CA SER A 168 -5.32 14.60 -14.71
C SER A 168 -5.75 16.05 -14.48
N LYS A 169 -6.60 16.31 -13.48
CA LYS A 169 -6.99 17.66 -13.07
C LYS A 169 -5.80 18.46 -12.53
N THR A 170 -4.98 17.85 -11.69
CA THR A 170 -3.77 18.46 -11.12
C THR A 170 -2.75 18.75 -12.22
N ILE A 171 -2.49 17.78 -13.10
CA ILE A 171 -1.61 17.93 -14.27
C ILE A 171 -2.06 19.12 -15.14
N ASN A 172 -3.35 19.17 -15.48
CA ASN A 172 -3.91 20.27 -16.28
C ASN A 172 -3.77 21.64 -15.60
N ASN A 173 -3.84 21.71 -14.27
CA ASN A 173 -3.64 22.96 -13.54
C ASN A 173 -2.18 23.43 -13.60
N TYR A 174 -1.22 22.51 -13.44
CA TYR A 174 0.20 22.82 -13.58
C TYR A 174 0.56 23.34 -14.97
N ILE A 175 0.06 22.69 -16.03
CA ILE A 175 0.26 23.12 -17.41
C ILE A 175 -0.37 24.51 -17.66
N LYS A 176 -1.58 24.75 -17.15
CA LYS A 176 -2.22 26.08 -17.25
C LYS A 176 -1.41 27.16 -16.53
N LEU A 177 -0.89 26.87 -15.34
CA LEU A 177 -0.05 27.80 -14.60
C LEU A 177 1.23 28.12 -15.37
N LYS A 178 1.94 27.12 -15.91
CA LYS A 178 3.14 27.33 -16.73
C LYS A 178 2.87 28.27 -17.90
N LYS A 179 1.79 28.07 -18.64
CA LYS A 179 1.38 28.98 -19.74
C LYS A 179 1.14 30.42 -19.27
N ILE A 180 0.57 30.62 -18.09
CA ILE A 180 0.38 31.96 -17.50
C ILE A 180 1.74 32.58 -17.15
N LEU A 181 2.64 31.82 -16.53
CA LEU A 181 3.96 32.30 -16.15
C LEU A 181 4.80 32.69 -17.38
N ASP A 182 4.81 31.86 -18.42
CA ASP A 182 5.51 32.13 -19.69
C ASP A 182 4.99 33.41 -20.34
N LYS A 183 3.67 33.60 -20.40
CA LYS A 183 3.06 34.82 -20.96
C LYS A 183 3.52 36.10 -20.26
N ASN A 184 3.89 36.00 -18.98
CA ASN A 184 4.33 37.13 -18.16
C ASN A 184 5.86 37.17 -17.98
N ASN A 185 6.62 36.34 -18.72
CA ASN A 185 8.07 36.20 -18.57
C ASN A 185 8.52 35.93 -17.12
N ILE A 186 7.74 35.11 -16.39
CA ILE A 186 8.05 34.74 -15.01
C ILE A 186 8.70 33.36 -15.00
N GLN A 187 9.91 33.26 -14.46
CA GLN A 187 10.62 32.01 -14.29
C GLN A 187 9.86 31.07 -13.36
N TYR A 188 9.52 29.87 -13.83
CA TYR A 188 8.87 28.89 -12.99
C TYR A 188 9.90 28.07 -12.21
N VAL A 189 9.82 28.13 -10.88
CA VAL A 189 10.55 27.25 -9.96
C VAL A 189 9.55 26.26 -9.36
N CYS A 190 9.69 24.99 -9.74
CA CYS A 190 8.88 23.91 -9.22
C CYS A 190 9.56 23.32 -7.98
N VAL A 191 8.95 23.56 -6.82
CA VAL A 191 9.46 23.09 -5.52
C VAL A 191 8.59 21.94 -5.06
N GLN A 192 9.17 20.75 -4.96
CA GLN A 192 8.47 19.61 -4.39
C GLN A 192 8.47 19.65 -2.85
N TYR A 193 7.52 18.95 -2.25
CA TYR A 193 7.52 18.71 -0.82
C TYR A 193 8.79 17.92 -0.40
N PRO A 194 9.35 18.16 0.80
CA PRO A 194 10.50 17.41 1.31
C PRO A 194 10.29 15.88 1.27
N MET A 195 11.36 15.12 0.99
CA MET A 195 11.33 13.65 0.90
C MET A 195 10.51 13.05 -0.26
N TRP A 196 9.88 13.85 -1.13
CA TRP A 196 9.13 13.35 -2.30
C TRP A 196 10.03 13.13 -3.50
N ASP A 197 9.59 12.37 -4.51
CA ASP A 197 10.35 12.21 -5.74
C ASP A 197 10.08 13.33 -6.75
N VAL A 198 11.14 14.07 -7.12
CA VAL A 198 11.04 15.20 -8.04
C VAL A 198 10.74 14.74 -9.47
N GLU A 199 11.05 13.48 -9.82
CA GLU A 199 10.83 12.94 -11.16
C GLU A 199 9.33 12.91 -11.52
N VAL A 200 8.45 12.75 -10.52
CA VAL A 200 6.98 12.83 -10.73
C VAL A 200 6.57 14.21 -11.26
N LEU A 201 7.16 15.28 -10.73
CA LEU A 201 6.88 16.64 -11.22
C LEU A 201 7.52 16.88 -12.58
N LYS A 202 8.73 16.35 -12.81
CA LYS A 202 9.39 16.47 -14.11
C LYS A 202 8.58 15.82 -15.24
N ASP A 203 7.96 14.66 -14.99
CA ASP A 203 7.14 13.98 -16.01
C ASP A 203 5.93 14.81 -16.46
N ILE A 204 5.31 15.61 -15.56
CA ILE A 204 4.23 16.57 -15.93
C ILE A 204 4.70 17.53 -17.03
N PHE A 205 5.96 17.95 -16.96
CA PHE A 205 6.54 19.02 -17.76
C PHE A 205 7.58 18.51 -18.75
N LYS A 206 7.60 17.21 -19.09
CA LYS A 206 8.62 16.63 -19.97
C LYS A 206 8.70 17.27 -21.36
N GLU A 207 7.58 17.81 -21.84
CA GLU A 207 7.48 18.54 -23.11
C GLU A 207 7.70 20.06 -22.96
N GLU A 208 7.93 20.54 -21.74
CA GLU A 208 8.13 21.95 -21.41
C GLU A 208 9.59 22.22 -21.06
N SER A 209 10.08 23.43 -21.36
CA SER A 209 11.45 23.83 -21.04
C SER A 209 11.48 25.08 -20.17
N GLY A 210 12.65 25.40 -19.63
CA GLY A 210 12.85 26.59 -18.80
C GLY A 210 12.16 26.50 -17.43
N ILE A 211 12.02 25.31 -16.85
CA ILE A 211 11.52 25.11 -15.48
C ILE A 211 12.68 24.70 -14.58
N ILE A 212 12.77 25.33 -13.41
CA ILE A 212 13.77 25.00 -12.39
C ILE A 212 13.15 24.00 -11.43
N PHE A 213 13.69 22.80 -11.36
CA PHE A 213 13.22 21.78 -10.41
C PHE A 213 14.13 21.75 -9.17
N VAL A 214 13.53 21.92 -7.99
CA VAL A 214 14.26 21.84 -6.73
C VAL A 214 14.13 20.44 -6.15
N ASP A 215 15.19 19.64 -6.24
CA ASP A 215 15.24 18.30 -5.64
C ASP A 215 15.43 18.42 -4.11
N ASN A 216 14.31 18.40 -3.39
CA ASN A 216 14.31 18.35 -1.93
C ASN A 216 14.40 16.93 -1.37
N LYS A 217 14.35 15.87 -2.20
CA LYS A 217 14.37 14.48 -1.71
C LYS A 217 15.72 14.20 -1.10
N LYS A 218 16.74 14.28 -1.95
CA LYS A 218 18.11 13.93 -1.61
C LYS A 218 18.63 14.82 -0.49
N THR A 219 18.36 16.12 -0.57
CA THR A 219 18.77 17.10 0.43
C THR A 219 18.21 16.78 1.82
N PHE A 220 16.94 16.40 1.92
CA PHE A 220 16.32 16.06 3.20
C PHE A 220 16.68 14.64 3.66
N GLU A 221 16.77 13.67 2.76
CA GLU A 221 17.23 12.31 3.06
C GLU A 221 18.64 12.35 3.67
N ASP A 222 19.57 13.07 3.03
CA ASP A 222 20.95 13.24 3.53
C ASP A 222 20.98 13.94 4.91
N ALA A 223 20.11 14.92 5.12
CA ALA A 223 20.04 15.68 6.37
C ALA A 223 19.44 14.88 7.53
N VAL A 224 18.38 14.11 7.25
CA VAL A 224 17.72 13.21 8.21
C VAL A 224 18.65 12.05 8.56
N ASN A 225 19.33 11.46 7.57
CA ASN A 225 20.28 10.36 7.79
C ASN A 225 21.49 10.76 8.66
N LYS A 226 21.92 12.03 8.59
CA LYS A 226 22.99 12.57 9.44
C LYS A 226 22.54 12.94 10.85
N SER A 227 21.24 12.97 11.11
CA SER A 227 20.66 13.34 12.39
C SER A 227 19.47 12.43 12.70
N ASN A 228 18.31 12.99 13.03
CA ASN A 228 17.05 12.27 13.14
C ASN A 228 15.91 13.06 12.48
N PHE A 229 14.83 12.35 12.16
CA PHE A 229 13.67 12.88 11.43
C PHE A 229 12.99 14.06 12.14
N PHE A 230 12.85 13.99 13.47
CA PHE A 230 12.12 14.97 14.27
C PHE A 230 12.83 16.32 14.41
N GLU A 231 14.10 16.42 14.03
CA GLU A 231 14.76 17.72 13.92
C GLU A 231 14.26 18.55 12.74
N TYR A 232 13.75 17.90 11.68
CA TYR A 232 13.35 18.56 10.44
C TYR A 232 11.83 18.57 10.23
N PHE A 233 11.10 17.67 10.90
CA PHE A 233 9.65 17.53 10.80
C PHE A 233 8.99 17.49 12.17
N THR A 234 7.87 18.19 12.34
CA THR A 234 7.12 18.26 13.61
C THR A 234 6.19 17.08 13.83
N ASP A 235 5.83 16.37 12.78
CA ASP A 235 4.90 15.23 12.84
C ASP A 235 5.53 13.99 12.19
N ALA A 236 5.17 12.82 12.71
CA ALA A 236 5.72 11.53 12.28
C ALA A 236 5.04 10.97 11.01
N PHE A 237 4.21 11.75 10.32
CA PHE A 237 3.54 11.31 9.09
C PHE A 237 4.55 11.35 7.94
N GLY A 238 5.46 10.38 7.96
CA GLY A 238 6.54 10.13 7.00
C GLY A 238 6.27 10.72 5.62
N GLY A 239 6.83 11.90 5.40
CA GLY A 239 6.88 12.59 4.13
C GLY A 239 5.55 13.02 3.53
N ASN A 240 4.35 12.64 4.00
CA ASN A 240 3.16 12.82 3.17
C ASN A 240 2.44 14.16 3.35
N PHE A 241 2.42 14.76 4.54
CA PHE A 241 1.78 16.08 4.80
C PHE A 241 2.28 16.70 6.12
N GLY A 242 3.60 16.66 6.36
CA GLY A 242 4.15 17.18 7.60
C GLY A 242 4.32 18.69 7.64
N HIS A 243 4.53 19.26 8.83
CA HIS A 243 5.09 20.60 8.93
C HIS A 243 6.59 20.51 9.20
N CYS A 244 7.38 21.28 8.47
CA CYS A 244 8.80 21.41 8.77
C CYS A 244 8.98 22.19 10.09
N THR A 245 9.96 21.78 10.89
CA THR A 245 10.47 22.62 11.97
C THR A 245 11.14 23.88 11.41
N ASP A 246 11.53 24.83 12.26
CA ASP A 246 12.37 25.96 11.85
C ASP A 246 13.65 25.52 11.12
N LYS A 247 14.25 24.40 11.57
CA LYS A 247 15.43 23.83 10.95
C LYS A 247 15.12 23.24 9.57
N GLY A 248 14.01 22.53 9.44
CA GLY A 248 13.49 22.04 8.15
C GLY A 248 13.19 23.18 7.18
N ASN A 249 12.52 24.23 7.63
CA ASN A 249 12.20 25.40 6.80
C ASN A 249 13.46 26.13 6.31
N ARG A 250 14.49 26.26 7.17
CA ARG A 250 15.80 26.82 6.76
C ARG A 250 16.50 25.95 5.72
N LEU A 251 16.47 24.63 5.88
CA LEU A 251 17.05 23.70 4.90
C LEU A 251 16.33 23.79 3.55
N LEU A 252 15.00 23.80 3.57
CA LEU A 252 14.17 23.96 2.37
C LEU A 252 14.47 25.28 1.65
N ALA A 253 14.41 26.41 2.36
CA ALA A 253 14.69 27.72 1.79
C ALA A 253 16.12 27.82 1.24
N GLY A 254 17.10 27.25 1.95
CA GLY A 254 18.49 27.21 1.51
C GLY A 254 18.70 26.37 0.25
N ASN A 255 17.97 25.26 0.10
CA ASN A 255 18.02 24.45 -1.12
C ASN A 255 17.40 25.20 -2.31
N ILE A 256 16.21 25.79 -2.11
CA ILE A 256 15.52 26.57 -3.15
C ILE A 256 16.42 27.72 -3.63
N ALA A 257 16.98 28.51 -2.71
CA ALA A 257 17.85 29.62 -3.07
C ALA A 257 19.08 29.16 -3.86
N ARG A 258 19.69 28.03 -3.46
CA ARG A 258 20.86 27.47 -4.14
C ARG A 258 20.55 27.06 -5.57
N GLU A 259 19.42 26.39 -5.80
CA GLU A 259 19.04 25.96 -7.16
C GLU A 259 18.66 27.14 -8.05
N ILE A 260 17.99 28.18 -7.51
CA ILE A 260 17.69 29.40 -8.26
C ILE A 260 18.98 30.13 -8.64
N LEU A 261 19.93 30.26 -7.72
CA LEU A 261 21.17 31.01 -7.93
C LEU A 261 22.18 30.29 -8.84
N ARG A 262 22.07 28.97 -9.05
CA ARG A 262 22.93 28.23 -9.99
C ARG A 262 22.77 28.64 -11.45
N ILE A 263 21.70 29.36 -11.77
CA ILE A 263 21.30 29.70 -13.14
C ILE A 263 21.71 31.14 -13.51
N PHE A 264 22.19 31.92 -12.53
CA PHE A 264 22.77 33.25 -12.70
C PHE A 264 24.29 33.20 -12.58
#